data_AF-A0A7G5N201-F1
#
_entry.id   AF-A0A7G5N201-F1
#
_cell.length_a   1.000
_cell.length_b   1.000
_cell.length_c   1.000
_cell.angle_alpha   90.00
_cell.angle_beta   90.00
_cell.angle_gamma   90.00
#
_symmetry.space_group_name_H-M   'P 1'
#
loop_
_entity.id
_entity.type
_entity.pdbx_description
1 polymer ?
#
loop_
_entity_poly.entity_id
_entity_poly.type
_entity_poly.pdbx_seq_one_letter_code
_entity_poly.pdbx_strand_id
1 'polypeptide(L)' 'MKRITSACLSQTIRFEAFTPQEVKGEYDLYLKKLDARNTKYVIDDFQDNSHGVITVKIRKQYNTYHTGEYLE' A
#
# COMPACT_ATOMS: atom_id res chain seq x y z
N MET A 1 3.20 -18.05 -25.71
CA MET A 1 2.97 -17.82 -24.26
C MET A 1 2.92 -16.32 -24.01
N LYS A 2 1.89 -15.81 -23.33
CA LYS A 2 1.85 -14.40 -22.93
C LYS A 2 2.79 -14.23 -21.73
N ARG A 3 3.85 -13.44 -21.85
CA ARG A 3 4.71 -13.04 -20.73
C ARG A 3 4.23 -11.68 -20.23
N ILE A 4 3.92 -11.60 -18.95
CA ILE A 4 3.64 -10.34 -18.28
C ILE A 4 4.98 -9.63 -18.11
N THR A 5 5.15 -8.49 -18.78
CA THR A 5 6.36 -7.66 -18.73
C THR A 5 6.43 -6.84 -17.45
N SER A 6 5.28 -6.31 -17.02
CA SER A 6 5.13 -5.52 -15.79
C SER A 6 3.74 -5.75 -15.20
N ALA A 7 3.65 -5.84 -13.88
CA ALA A 7 2.39 -5.91 -13.14
C ALA A 7 2.49 -5.00 -11.92
N CYS A 8 1.62 -4.00 -11.87
CA CYS A 8 1.46 -3.17 -10.69
C CYS A 8 0.01 -3.23 -10.23
N LEU A 9 -0.17 -3.29 -8.91
CA LEU A 9 -1.47 -3.35 -8.27
C LEU A 9 -1.71 -2.04 -7.51
N SER A 10 -2.65 -1.26 -7.98
CA SER A 10 -3.22 -0.14 -7.21
C SER A 10 -4.26 -0.69 -6.25
N GLN A 11 -4.08 -0.46 -4.96
CA GLN A 11 -4.98 -0.96 -3.94
C GLN A 11 -5.40 0.20 -3.04
N THR A 12 -6.71 0.37 -2.85
CA THR A 12 -7.25 1.28 -1.84
C THR A 12 -7.58 0.43 -0.62
N ILE A 13 -7.00 0.77 0.53
CA ILE A 13 -7.16 0.05 1.78
C ILE A 13 -7.79 1.01 2.78
N ARG A 14 -8.91 0.59 3.35
CA ARG A 14 -9.61 1.32 4.40
C ARG A 14 -9.35 0.60 5.71
N PHE A 15 -8.70 1.28 6.63
CA PHE A 15 -8.44 0.83 7.99
C PHE A 15 -9.51 1.44 8.90
N GLU A 16 -10.27 0.59 9.58
CA GLU A 16 -11.34 0.97 10.50
C GLU A 16 -11.10 0.23 11.82
N ALA A 17 -10.87 0.96 12.90
CA ALA A 17 -10.74 0.37 14.24
C ALA A 17 -11.47 1.23 15.28
N PHE A 18 -11.69 0.65 16.45
CA PHE A 18 -12.44 1.29 17.53
C PHE A 18 -11.70 2.47 18.17
N THR A 19 -10.36 2.48 18.10
CA THR A 19 -9.55 3.60 18.56
C THR A 19 -8.54 4.05 17.51
N PRO A 20 -8.25 5.36 17.41
CA PRO A 20 -7.30 5.91 16.45
C PRO A 20 -5.85 5.38 16.65
N GLN A 21 -5.51 4.93 17.86
CA GLN A 21 -4.23 4.30 18.16
C GLN A 21 -4.11 2.92 17.51
N GLU A 22 -5.17 2.12 17.54
CA GLU A 22 -5.19 0.81 16.87
C GLU A 22 -5.10 0.95 15.36
N VAL A 23 -5.81 1.90 14.76
CA VAL A 23 -5.73 2.16 13.30
C VAL A 23 -4.30 2.50 12.88
N LYS A 24 -3.60 3.34 13.67
CA LYS A 24 -2.18 3.65 13.43
C LYS A 24 -1.28 2.42 13.57
N GLY A 25 -1.53 1.58 14.59
CA GLY A 25 -0.79 0.33 14.78
C GLY A 25 -0.99 -0.66 13.62
N GLU A 26 -2.21 -0.76 13.11
CA GLU A 26 -2.56 -1.63 11.99
C GLU A 26 -1.92 -1.15 10.68
N TYR A 27 -1.91 0.17 10.46
CA TYR A 27 -1.19 0.81 9.36
C TYR A 27 0.33 0.58 9.43
N ASP A 28 0.95 0.75 10.60
CA ASP A 28 2.38 0.49 10.80
C ASP A 28 2.74 -0.99 10.57
N LEU A 29 1.91 -1.91 11.07
CA LEU A 29 2.07 -3.34 10.83
C LEU A 29 1.96 -3.67 9.34
N TYR A 30 1.05 -3.00 8.63
CA TYR A 30 0.89 -3.15 7.19
C TYR A 30 2.14 -2.69 6.43
N LEU A 31 2.72 -1.53 6.77
CA LEU A 31 3.97 -1.06 6.20
C LEU A 31 5.14 -2.02 6.48
N LYS A 32 5.27 -2.51 7.73
CA LYS A 32 6.28 -3.49 8.11
C LYS A 32 6.18 -4.79 7.31
N LYS A 33 4.96 -5.27 7.03
CA LYS A 33 4.76 -6.45 6.18
C LYS A 33 5.21 -6.21 4.73
N LEU A 34 5.03 -5.00 4.21
CA LEU A 34 5.51 -4.64 2.87
C LEU A 34 7.04 -4.54 2.81
N ASP A 35 7.63 -3.93 3.83
CA ASP A 35 9.08 -3.80 4.00
C ASP A 35 9.77 -5.17 4.15
N ALA A 36 9.22 -6.04 5.01
CA ALA A 36 9.69 -7.40 5.19
C ALA A 36 9.62 -8.24 3.90
N ARG A 37 8.65 -7.94 3.01
CA ARG A 37 8.51 -8.58 1.70
C ARG A 37 9.36 -7.89 0.62
N ASN A 38 10.11 -6.86 0.96
CA ASN A 38 10.90 -6.01 0.05
C ASN A 38 10.09 -5.56 -1.18
N THR A 39 8.79 -5.36 -0.99
CA THR A 39 7.87 -4.98 -2.06
C THR A 39 8.04 -3.49 -2.30
N LYS A 40 8.33 -3.08 -3.54
CA LYS A 40 8.35 -1.65 -3.87
C LYS A 40 6.92 -1.13 -3.85
N TYR A 41 6.69 -0.10 -3.04
CA TYR A 41 5.38 0.53 -2.91
C TYR A 41 5.49 2.05 -2.93
N VAL A 42 4.43 2.71 -3.40
CA VAL A 42 4.24 4.16 -3.34
C VAL A 42 2.88 4.43 -2.72
N ILE A 43 2.84 5.32 -1.74
CA ILE A 43 1.59 5.80 -1.14
C ILE A 43 1.14 6.99 -1.97
N ASP A 44 0.01 6.83 -2.64
CA ASP A 44 -0.53 7.82 -3.57
C ASP A 44 -1.45 8.82 -2.85
N ASP A 45 -2.20 8.31 -1.87
CA ASP A 45 -3.17 9.10 -1.11
C ASP A 45 -3.26 8.56 0.31
N PHE A 46 -3.23 9.46 1.28
CA PHE A 46 -3.45 9.16 2.69
C PHE A 46 -4.53 10.11 3.19
N GLN A 47 -5.65 9.53 3.63
CA GLN A 47 -6.78 10.27 4.13
C GLN A 47 -7.05 9.81 5.56
N ASP A 48 -6.76 10.66 6.54
CA ASP A 48 -7.22 10.48 7.90
C ASP A 48 -8.58 11.16 8.06
N ASN A 49 -9.64 10.35 8.08
CA ASN A 49 -10.91 10.84 8.57
C ASN A 49 -10.82 10.74 10.09
N SER A 50 -10.75 11.90 10.76
CA SER A 50 -10.61 12.13 12.22
C SER A 50 -11.59 11.36 13.13
N HIS A 51 -12.44 10.49 12.57
CA HIS A 51 -13.35 9.56 13.21
C HIS A 51 -12.78 8.15 13.43
N GLY A 52 -11.46 7.95 13.33
CA GLY A 52 -10.85 6.62 13.48
C GLY A 52 -10.93 5.76 12.23
N VAL A 53 -11.00 6.39 11.05
CA VAL A 53 -10.97 5.71 9.76
C VAL A 53 -9.82 6.30 8.96
N ILE A 54 -8.83 5.48 8.61
CA ILE A 54 -7.73 5.88 7.74
C ILE A 54 -7.91 5.17 6.40
N THR A 55 -7.96 5.94 5.32
CA THR A 55 -7.97 5.39 3.96
C THR A 55 -6.63 5.65 3.31
N VAL A 56 -6.02 4.60 2.76
CA VAL A 56 -4.70 4.68 2.11
C VAL A 56 -4.81 4.08 0.72
N LYS A 57 -4.44 4.87 -0.30
CA LYS A 57 -4.19 4.34 -1.64
C LYS A 57 -2.71 4.05 -1.78
N ILE A 58 -2.41 2.81 -2.13
CA ILE A 58 -1.05 2.33 -2.29
C ILE A 58 -0.91 1.60 -3.62
N ARG A 59 0.10 1.98 -4.39
CA ARG A 59 0.55 1.25 -5.58
C ARG A 59 1.67 0.30 -5.18
N LYS A 60 1.53 -0.99 -5.52
CA LYS A 60 2.48 -2.05 -5.16
C LYS A 60 2.99 -2.75 -6.42
N GLN A 61 4.32 -2.84 -6.54
CA GLN A 61 4.98 -3.63 -7.56
C GLN A 61 5.39 -4.98 -6.97
N TYR A 62 4.79 -6.06 -7.48
CA TYR A 62 5.12 -7.43 -7.08
C TYR A 62 6.22 -8.06 -7.94
N ASN A 63 6.61 -7.41 -9.03
CA ASN A 63 7.57 -7.95 -9.99
C ASN A 63 8.94 -7.28 -9.80
N THR A 64 10.03 -8.04 -9.92
CA THR A 64 11.40 -7.51 -9.81
C THR A 64 11.90 -6.80 -11.07
N TYR A 65 11.12 -6.84 -12.17
CA TYR A 65 11.44 -6.18 -13.43
C TYR A 65 11.19 -4.68 -13.34
N HIS A 66 12.01 -3.88 -14.02
CA HIS A 66 11.89 -2.43 -14.04
C HIS A 66 10.51 -2.01 -14.57
N THR A 67 9.69 -1.36 -13.73
CA THR A 67 8.33 -0.92 -14.05
C THR A 67 8.25 0.47 -14.67
N GLY A 68 9.36 0.98 -15.23
CA GLY A 68 9.42 2.31 -15.84
C GLY A 68 8.75 3.36 -14.96
N GLU A 69 7.91 4.18 -15.60
CA GLU A 69 7.22 5.34 -15.02
C GLU A 69 6.09 5.01 -14.03
N TYR A 70 5.74 3.74 -13.80
CA TYR A 70 4.54 3.40 -13.01
C TYR A 70 4.72 3.59 -11.49
N LEU A 71 5.96 3.64 -11.01
CA LEU A 71 6.30 3.88 -9.60
C LEU A 71 7.03 5.20 -9.37
N GLU A 72 7.19 6.01 -10.42
CA GLU A 72 7.61 7.41 -10.31
C GLU A 72 6.42 8.29 -9.93
#